data_AF-A0A2D4L5B2-F1
#
_entry.id   AF-A0A2D4L5B2-F1
#
_cell.length_a   1.000
_cell.length_b   1.000
_cell.length_c   1.000
_cell.angle_alpha   90.00
_cell.angle_beta   90.00
_cell.angle_gamma   90.00
#
_symmetry.space_group_name_H-M   'P 1'
#
loop_
_entity.id
_entity.type
_entity.pdbx_description
1 polymer ?
#
loop_
_entity_poly.entity_id
_entity_poly.type
_entity_poly.pdbx_seq_one_letter_code
_entity_poly.pdbx_strand_id
1 'polypeptide(L)'
;PSLFDQDIKIFHGPLHLLHSKRRVVSKPNKKLVFLEMSRMYDQNFKNLSMSLSAAKRSLQDQIFDEDDVVLIDAFEPRELMLKIRCRVDIYKICILMTEPLQRVVDRMSEILKVHPNRIILLHYDSELSVDATPAKLDLGVADIIDCIVETSNQWADDPGALLLRVQGKDKCSVMEITVQKGEPLEALMNHYKEAQGLGRSKVVFYFDGQRLTETLTPEQLGMESGDVIEVWN
;
A
#
# COMPACT_ATOMS: atom_id res chain seq x y z
N PRO A 1 -74.90 33.41 14.36
CA PRO A 1 -74.75 33.71 12.91
C PRO A 1 -73.31 33.38 12.46
N SER A 2 -72.96 32.17 12.00
CA SER A 2 -73.35 31.49 10.74
C SER A 2 -73.05 32.38 9.50
N LEU A 3 -72.36 32.03 8.42
CA LEU A 3 -71.91 30.78 7.76
C LEU A 3 -70.73 31.16 6.80
N PHE A 4 -69.82 30.20 6.51
CA PHE A 4 -69.13 29.83 5.24
C PHE A 4 -68.51 30.94 4.33
N ASP A 5 -67.33 30.77 3.71
CA ASP A 5 -66.99 29.70 2.77
C ASP A 5 -65.48 29.60 2.42
N GLN A 6 -65.16 28.45 1.81
CA GLN A 6 -63.95 27.88 1.21
C GLN A 6 -62.99 28.82 0.45
N ASP A 7 -61.68 28.52 0.45
CA ASP A 7 -61.06 27.90 -0.74
C ASP A 7 -59.56 27.57 -0.61
N ILE A 8 -59.26 26.31 -0.91
CA ILE A 8 -57.94 25.73 -1.15
C ILE A 8 -57.61 25.94 -2.63
N LYS A 9 -56.48 26.58 -2.97
CA LYS A 9 -55.94 26.58 -4.34
C LYS A 9 -54.57 25.91 -4.41
N ILE A 10 -54.63 24.68 -4.90
CA ILE A 10 -53.54 23.89 -5.47
C ILE A 10 -53.06 24.59 -6.75
N PHE A 11 -51.75 24.81 -6.89
CA PHE A 11 -51.13 25.17 -8.17
C PHE A 11 -50.29 24.00 -8.69
N HIS A 12 -50.64 23.55 -9.90
CA HIS A 12 -50.00 22.48 -10.67
C HIS A 12 -49.09 23.08 -11.75
N GLY A 13 -47.79 22.70 -11.74
CA GLY A 13 -46.84 22.60 -12.87
C GLY A 13 -46.41 23.89 -13.63
N PRO A 14 -45.39 23.84 -14.53
CA PRO A 14 -44.49 22.72 -14.88
C PRO A 14 -42.99 23.00 -14.60
N LEU A 15 -42.21 21.91 -14.43
CA LEU A 15 -40.74 21.93 -14.41
C LEU A 15 -40.18 22.47 -15.75
N HIS A 16 -39.52 23.62 -15.71
CA HIS A 16 -38.62 24.04 -16.79
C HIS A 16 -37.16 23.87 -16.37
N LEU A 17 -36.50 23.07 -17.20
CA LEU A 17 -35.14 22.58 -17.16
C LEU A 17 -34.11 23.73 -17.18
N LEU A 18 -33.53 24.07 -16.04
CA LEU A 18 -32.36 24.95 -15.95
C LEU A 18 -31.11 24.21 -16.45
N HIS A 19 -30.73 24.45 -17.70
CA HIS A 19 -29.43 24.09 -18.24
C HIS A 19 -28.32 24.92 -17.56
N SER A 20 -27.80 24.39 -16.44
CA SER A 20 -26.53 24.86 -15.88
C SER A 20 -25.38 24.21 -16.66
N LYS A 21 -24.68 25.02 -17.46
CA LYS A 21 -23.43 24.65 -18.15
C LYS A 21 -22.42 24.14 -17.11
N ARG A 22 -22.21 22.82 -17.06
CA ARG A 22 -21.11 22.21 -16.32
C ARG A 22 -19.78 22.68 -16.91
N ARG A 23 -19.06 23.51 -16.15
CA ARG A 23 -17.64 23.79 -16.39
C ARG A 23 -16.88 22.49 -16.08
N VAL A 24 -16.40 21.80 -17.11
CA VAL A 24 -15.53 20.63 -16.98
C VAL A 24 -14.21 21.12 -16.38
N VAL A 25 -14.03 20.92 -15.09
CA VAL A 25 -12.70 21.04 -14.45
C VAL A 25 -11.90 19.81 -14.88
N SER A 26 -10.91 20.02 -15.74
CA SER A 26 -9.98 19.00 -16.19
C SER A 26 -9.27 18.40 -14.97
N LYS A 27 -9.51 17.12 -14.70
CA LYS A 27 -8.73 16.34 -13.74
C LYS A 27 -7.26 16.34 -14.22
N PRO A 28 -6.27 16.54 -13.33
CA PRO A 28 -4.86 16.46 -13.72
C PRO A 28 -4.57 15.06 -14.28
N ASN A 29 -3.92 15.02 -15.43
CA ASN A 29 -3.68 13.82 -16.21
C ASN A 29 -2.67 12.92 -15.50
N LYS A 30 -3.14 11.82 -14.89
CA LYS A 30 -2.31 10.86 -14.13
C LYS A 30 -1.13 10.28 -14.93
N LYS A 31 -1.21 10.29 -16.27
CA LYS A 31 -0.11 9.91 -17.18
C LYS A 31 1.07 10.87 -17.12
N LEU A 32 0.83 12.16 -16.89
CA LEU A 32 1.88 13.18 -16.91
C LEU A 32 2.73 13.13 -15.63
N VAL A 33 2.08 12.93 -14.48
CA VAL A 33 2.76 12.78 -13.18
C VAL A 33 3.64 11.52 -13.14
N PHE A 34 3.21 10.43 -13.79
CA PHE A 34 3.99 9.19 -13.86
C PHE A 34 5.23 9.31 -14.76
N LEU A 35 5.14 10.04 -15.88
CA LEU A 35 6.29 10.29 -16.76
C LEU A 35 7.32 11.22 -16.12
N GLU A 36 6.88 12.23 -15.38
CA GLU A 36 7.78 13.16 -14.68
C GLU A 36 8.52 12.48 -13.53
N MET A 37 7.84 11.60 -12.78
CA MET A 37 8.46 10.81 -11.72
C MET A 37 9.52 9.86 -12.29
N SER A 38 9.22 9.11 -13.37
CA SER A 38 10.21 8.26 -14.05
C SER A 38 11.44 9.03 -14.53
N ARG A 39 11.26 10.26 -15.05
CA ARG A 39 12.40 11.11 -15.47
C ARG A 39 13.26 11.58 -14.30
N MET A 40 12.66 11.94 -13.17
CA MET A 40 13.40 12.43 -12.01
C MET A 40 14.26 11.33 -11.37
N TYR A 41 13.74 10.10 -11.29
CA TYR A 41 14.50 8.95 -10.78
C TYR A 41 15.64 8.55 -11.73
N ASP A 42 15.42 8.57 -13.05
CA ASP A 42 16.48 8.31 -14.04
C ASP A 42 17.61 9.36 -14.01
N GLN A 43 17.29 10.62 -13.71
CA GLN A 43 18.27 11.71 -13.67
C GLN A 43 19.17 11.63 -12.43
N ASN A 44 18.61 11.39 -11.25
CA ASN A 44 19.42 11.21 -10.04
C ASN A 44 20.32 9.97 -10.15
N PHE A 45 19.84 8.90 -10.79
CA PHE A 45 20.62 7.67 -11.01
C PHE A 45 21.80 7.87 -11.98
N LYS A 46 21.58 8.59 -13.08
CA LYS A 46 22.64 8.95 -14.04
C LYS A 46 23.70 9.88 -13.45
N ASN A 47 23.31 10.79 -12.57
CA ASN A 47 24.26 11.69 -11.91
C ASN A 47 25.17 10.94 -10.92
N LEU A 48 24.64 9.92 -10.25
CA LEU A 48 25.41 9.08 -9.33
C LEU A 48 26.40 8.19 -10.10
N SER A 49 25.97 7.58 -11.23
CA SER A 49 26.86 6.75 -12.06
C SER A 49 27.94 7.57 -12.77
N MET A 50 27.63 8.78 -13.25
CA MET A 50 28.63 9.69 -13.82
C MET A 50 29.65 10.13 -12.77
N SER A 51 29.21 10.47 -11.56
CA SER A 51 30.11 10.86 -10.47
C SER A 51 31.03 9.72 -10.04
N LEU A 52 30.51 8.49 -9.99
CA LEU A 52 31.30 7.28 -9.66
C LEU A 52 32.36 6.98 -10.74
N SER A 53 31.99 7.14 -12.03
CA SER A 53 32.92 6.93 -13.14
C SER A 53 34.03 7.98 -13.22
N ALA A 54 33.75 9.23 -12.81
CA ALA A 54 34.74 10.29 -12.71
C ALA A 54 35.75 10.04 -11.57
N ALA A 55 35.28 9.54 -10.43
CA ALA A 55 36.14 9.15 -9.31
C ALA A 55 37.03 7.93 -9.65
N LYS A 56 36.52 6.95 -10.41
CA LYS A 56 37.26 5.74 -10.84
C LYS A 56 38.43 6.07 -11.78
N ARG A 57 38.27 7.03 -12.70
CA ARG A 57 39.35 7.48 -13.58
C ARG A 57 40.49 8.18 -12.83
N SER A 58 40.20 8.83 -11.71
CA SER A 58 41.22 9.54 -10.92
C SER A 58 42.14 8.60 -10.11
N LEU A 59 41.77 7.32 -9.93
CA LEU A 59 42.55 6.34 -9.17
C LEU A 59 43.38 5.39 -10.05
N GLN A 60 43.13 5.34 -11.36
CA GLN A 60 43.80 4.42 -12.28
C GLN A 60 45.19 4.92 -12.74
N ASP A 61 45.54 6.18 -12.48
CA ASP A 61 46.74 6.82 -13.06
C ASP A 61 48.01 6.71 -12.18
N GLN A 62 47.95 5.99 -11.06
CA GLN A 62 49.13 5.72 -10.23
C GLN A 62 49.12 4.29 -9.72
N ILE A 63 49.86 3.39 -10.37
CA ILE A 63 50.90 2.49 -9.80
C ILE A 63 51.24 1.40 -10.84
N PHE A 64 52.56 1.24 -10.99
CA PHE A 64 53.32 0.41 -11.90
C PHE A 64 53.60 -1.01 -11.36
N ASP A 65 54.09 -1.84 -12.29
CA ASP A 65 55.01 -2.98 -12.16
C ASP A 65 54.50 -4.37 -11.78
N GLU A 66 55.21 -5.34 -12.36
CA GLU A 66 54.91 -6.75 -12.55
C GLU A 66 54.81 -7.59 -11.26
N ASP A 67 54.30 -8.82 -11.45
CA ASP A 67 54.04 -9.91 -10.50
C ASP A 67 52.64 -9.94 -9.82
N ASP A 68 51.83 -10.91 -10.28
CA ASP A 68 50.63 -11.51 -9.67
C ASP A 68 49.57 -10.56 -9.08
N VAL A 69 48.91 -9.78 -9.94
CA VAL A 69 47.64 -9.14 -9.56
C VAL A 69 46.50 -10.12 -9.77
N VAL A 70 46.09 -10.80 -8.70
CA VAL A 70 44.75 -11.40 -8.62
C VAL A 70 43.76 -10.27 -8.93
N LEU A 71 43.02 -10.40 -10.03
CA LEU A 71 41.86 -9.55 -10.29
C LEU A 71 40.88 -9.78 -9.15
N ILE A 72 40.96 -8.94 -8.11
CA ILE A 72 39.87 -8.75 -7.17
C ILE A 72 38.78 -8.14 -8.03
N ASP A 73 37.88 -8.99 -8.54
CA ASP A 73 36.71 -8.60 -9.29
C ASP A 73 36.06 -7.46 -8.50
N ALA A 74 36.19 -6.24 -9.02
CA ALA A 74 35.61 -5.08 -8.39
C ALA A 74 34.13 -5.42 -8.27
N PHE A 75 33.63 -5.57 -7.04
CA PHE A 75 32.29 -6.06 -6.77
C PHE A 75 31.30 -4.99 -7.24
N GLU A 76 31.09 -4.92 -8.55
CA GLU A 76 30.19 -3.98 -9.19
C GLU A 76 28.79 -4.53 -8.95
N PRO A 77 27.93 -3.78 -8.22
CA PRO A 77 26.61 -4.26 -7.88
C PRO A 77 25.81 -4.46 -9.17
N ARG A 78 25.59 -5.72 -9.55
CA ARG A 78 24.89 -6.09 -10.76
C ARG A 78 23.39 -5.85 -10.57
N GLU A 79 22.79 -5.08 -11.47
CA GLU A 79 21.35 -4.86 -11.53
C GLU A 79 20.62 -6.01 -12.23
N LEU A 80 19.42 -6.30 -11.75
CA LEU A 80 18.49 -7.26 -12.32
C LEU A 80 17.12 -6.60 -12.52
N MET A 81 16.57 -6.75 -13.72
CA MET A 81 15.19 -6.35 -14.03
C MET A 81 14.27 -7.56 -13.87
N LEU A 82 13.53 -7.61 -12.76
CA LEU A 82 12.54 -8.65 -12.49
C LEU A 82 11.21 -8.34 -13.17
N LYS A 83 10.56 -9.39 -13.67
CA LYS A 83 9.18 -9.33 -14.17
C LYS A 83 8.26 -9.87 -13.09
N ILE A 84 7.40 -9.02 -12.57
CA ILE A 84 6.44 -9.37 -11.53
C ILE A 84 5.07 -9.46 -12.18
N ARG A 85 4.53 -10.67 -12.31
CA ARG A 85 3.18 -10.90 -12.82
C ARG A 85 2.19 -10.80 -11.67
N CYS A 86 1.18 -9.96 -11.81
CA CYS A 86 0.07 -9.88 -10.87
C CYS A 86 -1.23 -9.87 -11.67
N ARG A 87 -2.01 -10.96 -11.56
CA ARG A 87 -3.20 -11.21 -12.39
C ARG A 87 -2.87 -11.15 -13.88
N VAL A 88 -3.34 -10.12 -14.58
CA VAL A 88 -3.12 -9.91 -16.03
C VAL A 88 -1.98 -8.96 -16.32
N ASP A 89 -1.48 -8.25 -15.30
CA ASP A 89 -0.48 -7.21 -15.43
C ASP A 89 0.92 -7.74 -15.15
N ILE A 90 1.91 -7.24 -15.89
CA ILE A 90 3.33 -7.53 -15.68
C ILE A 90 4.05 -6.22 -15.37
N TYR A 91 4.60 -6.14 -14.17
CA TYR A 91 5.40 -5.02 -13.69
C TYR A 91 6.89 -5.33 -13.85
N LYS A 92 7.68 -4.32 -14.21
CA LYS A 92 9.13 -4.45 -14.33
C LYS A 92 9.78 -3.65 -13.22
N ILE A 93 10.55 -4.32 -12.36
CA ILE A 93 11.19 -3.72 -11.20
C ILE A 93 12.69 -4.01 -11.26
N CYS A 94 13.51 -2.97 -11.18
CA CYS A 94 14.96 -3.09 -11.14
C CYS A 94 15.42 -3.13 -9.68
N ILE A 95 16.21 -4.15 -9.33
CA ILE A 95 16.86 -4.28 -8.02
C ILE A 95 18.30 -4.77 -8.21
N LEU A 96 19.15 -4.68 -7.18
CA LEU A 96 20.48 -5.28 -7.20
C LEU A 96 20.40 -6.78 -6.91
N MET A 97 21.33 -7.56 -7.49
CA MET A 97 21.46 -8.99 -7.20
C MET A 97 21.72 -9.28 -5.71
N THR A 98 22.23 -8.30 -4.97
CA THR A 98 22.51 -8.37 -3.53
C THR A 98 21.45 -7.71 -2.64
N GLU A 99 20.46 -7.04 -3.23
CA GLU A 99 19.38 -6.37 -2.49
C GLU A 99 18.26 -7.38 -2.17
N PRO A 100 17.65 -7.33 -0.98
CA PRO A 100 16.55 -8.22 -0.63
C PRO A 100 15.29 -7.95 -1.48
N LEU A 101 14.49 -8.99 -1.68
CA LEU A 101 13.22 -8.92 -2.40
C LEU A 101 12.17 -8.03 -1.69
N GLN A 102 12.38 -7.65 -0.44
CA GLN A 102 11.56 -6.67 0.28
C GLN A 102 11.34 -5.39 -0.55
N ARG A 103 12.34 -4.95 -1.31
CA ARG A 103 12.23 -3.79 -2.19
C ARG A 103 11.23 -3.95 -3.32
N VAL A 104 11.07 -5.19 -3.81
CA VAL A 104 10.02 -5.55 -4.77
C VAL A 104 8.65 -5.45 -4.10
N VAL A 105 8.52 -5.96 -2.87
CA VAL A 105 7.28 -5.92 -2.08
C VAL A 105 6.86 -4.48 -1.81
N ASP A 106 7.76 -3.62 -1.34
CA ASP A 106 7.48 -2.21 -1.06
C ASP A 106 6.96 -1.50 -2.30
N ARG A 107 7.63 -1.72 -3.44
CA ARG A 107 7.25 -1.11 -4.71
C ARG A 107 5.90 -1.62 -5.21
N MET A 108 5.64 -2.92 -5.08
CA MET A 108 4.35 -3.51 -5.43
C MET A 108 3.23 -3.00 -4.53
N SER A 109 3.49 -2.82 -3.23
CA SER A 109 2.58 -2.21 -2.26
C SER A 109 2.17 -0.80 -2.69
N GLU A 110 3.13 0.03 -3.09
CA GLU A 110 2.86 1.39 -3.56
C GLU A 110 2.03 1.42 -4.86
N ILE A 111 2.32 0.50 -5.79
CA ILE A 111 1.66 0.41 -7.09
C ILE A 111 0.23 -0.10 -6.94
N LEU A 112 0.05 -1.18 -6.17
CA LEU A 112 -1.22 -1.86 -5.98
C LEU A 112 -2.09 -1.24 -4.87
N LYS A 113 -1.52 -0.33 -4.06
CA LYS A 113 -2.17 0.31 -2.91
C LYS A 113 -2.66 -0.69 -1.87
N VAL A 114 -1.82 -1.68 -1.56
CA VAL A 114 -2.06 -2.71 -0.54
C VAL A 114 -0.90 -2.77 0.43
N HIS A 115 -1.12 -3.19 1.67
CA HIS A 115 -0.05 -3.30 2.67
C HIS A 115 1.01 -4.35 2.25
N PRO A 116 2.32 -4.13 2.50
CA PRO A 116 3.40 -5.07 2.18
C PRO A 116 3.13 -6.52 2.62
N ASN A 117 2.64 -6.72 3.85
CA ASN A 117 2.32 -8.06 4.38
C ASN A 117 1.25 -8.84 3.60
N ARG A 118 0.48 -8.17 2.71
CA ARG A 118 -0.50 -8.85 1.85
C ARG A 118 0.10 -9.31 0.52
N ILE A 119 1.36 -9.00 0.25
CA ILE A 119 2.01 -9.33 -1.01
C ILE A 119 2.87 -10.56 -0.78
N ILE A 120 2.55 -11.61 -1.52
CA ILE A 120 3.32 -12.85 -1.55
C ILE A 120 3.98 -12.95 -2.91
N LEU A 121 5.27 -13.22 -2.90
CA LEU A 121 6.07 -13.43 -4.10
C LEU A 121 6.32 -14.93 -4.26
N LEU A 122 6.02 -15.45 -5.44
CA LEU A 122 6.19 -16.85 -5.81
C LEU A 122 7.09 -16.95 -7.04
N HIS A 123 8.04 -17.86 -7.01
CA HIS A 123 8.75 -18.30 -8.21
C HIS A 123 8.27 -19.71 -8.54
N TYR A 124 7.60 -19.85 -9.68
CA TYR A 124 6.79 -21.02 -9.99
C TYR A 124 5.75 -21.22 -8.87
N ASP A 125 5.87 -22.28 -8.06
CA ASP A 125 4.96 -22.60 -6.96
C ASP A 125 5.62 -22.47 -5.58
N SER A 126 6.82 -21.86 -5.50
CA SER A 126 7.57 -21.72 -4.26
C SER A 126 7.56 -20.29 -3.75
N GLU A 127 7.20 -20.11 -2.47
CA GLU A 127 7.21 -18.81 -1.81
C GLU A 127 8.63 -18.29 -1.61
N LEU A 128 8.83 -17.05 -2.02
CA LEU A 128 10.09 -16.35 -1.88
C LEU A 128 10.07 -15.56 -0.58
N SER A 129 11.09 -15.81 0.26
CA SER A 129 11.32 -14.97 1.43
C SER A 129 11.68 -13.54 1.02
N VAL A 130 11.07 -12.56 1.69
CA VAL A 130 11.31 -11.13 1.43
C VAL A 130 12.74 -10.69 1.77
N ASP A 131 13.41 -11.39 2.69
CA ASP A 131 14.79 -11.13 3.08
C ASP A 131 15.82 -11.79 2.14
N ALA A 132 15.36 -12.67 1.24
CA ALA A 132 16.23 -13.32 0.28
C ALA A 132 16.63 -12.37 -0.85
N THR A 133 17.81 -12.58 -1.40
CA THR A 133 18.34 -11.80 -2.53
C THR A 133 18.18 -12.57 -3.83
N PRO A 134 18.08 -11.90 -4.99
CA PRO A 134 18.04 -12.56 -6.29
C PRO A 134 19.23 -13.49 -6.52
N ALA A 135 20.44 -13.10 -6.09
CA ALA A 135 21.62 -13.96 -6.20
C ALA A 135 21.50 -15.24 -5.39
N LYS A 136 20.91 -15.17 -4.18
CA LYS A 136 20.72 -16.36 -3.34
C LYS A 136 19.65 -17.31 -3.89
N LEU A 137 18.71 -16.77 -4.65
CA LEU A 137 17.60 -17.51 -5.26
C LEU A 137 17.88 -17.87 -6.73
N ASP A 138 19.07 -17.59 -7.24
CA ASP A 138 19.48 -17.79 -8.64
C ASP A 138 18.49 -17.19 -9.67
N LEU A 139 17.85 -16.07 -9.32
CA LEU A 139 16.89 -15.38 -10.18
C LEU A 139 17.59 -14.60 -11.30
N GLY A 140 17.07 -14.74 -12.52
CA GLY A 140 17.57 -14.10 -13.73
C GLY A 140 16.52 -13.31 -14.51
N VAL A 141 16.94 -12.68 -15.61
CA VAL A 141 16.10 -11.78 -16.45
C VAL A 141 14.96 -12.51 -17.19
N ALA A 142 15.07 -13.83 -17.30
CA ALA A 142 14.06 -14.68 -17.90
C ALA A 142 12.91 -15.00 -16.94
N ASP A 143 13.17 -14.93 -15.63
CA ASP A 143 12.22 -15.34 -14.61
C ASP A 143 11.04 -14.39 -14.52
N ILE A 144 9.90 -15.01 -14.19
CA ILE A 144 8.66 -14.32 -13.87
C ILE A 144 8.32 -14.71 -12.44
N ILE A 145 8.20 -13.71 -11.58
CA ILE A 145 7.76 -13.88 -10.21
C ILE A 145 6.27 -13.57 -10.18
N ASP A 146 5.49 -14.50 -9.66
CA ASP A 146 4.08 -14.28 -9.39
C ASP A 146 3.92 -13.49 -8.11
N CYS A 147 3.25 -12.34 -8.21
CA CYS A 147 2.81 -11.54 -7.08
C CYS A 147 1.35 -11.85 -6.84
N ILE A 148 1.10 -12.56 -5.74
CA ILE A 148 -0.25 -12.76 -5.23
C ILE A 148 -0.51 -11.69 -4.19
N VAL A 149 -1.58 -10.93 -4.39
CA VAL A 149 -2.15 -10.13 -3.31
C VAL A 149 -3.09 -11.05 -2.56
N GLU A 150 -2.72 -11.42 -1.34
CA GLU A 150 -3.65 -12.08 -0.45
C GLU A 150 -4.86 -11.16 -0.22
N THR A 151 -5.98 -11.59 -0.79
CA THR A 151 -7.31 -11.10 -0.40
C THR A 151 -7.76 -11.71 0.93
N SER A 152 -7.05 -12.73 1.40
CA SER A 152 -7.19 -13.27 2.74
C SER A 152 -6.63 -12.27 3.75
N ASN A 153 -7.51 -11.47 4.33
CA ASN A 153 -7.51 -11.54 5.79
C ASN A 153 -7.77 -13.03 6.10
N GLN A 154 -6.89 -13.71 6.86
CA GLN A 154 -6.78 -15.18 7.06
C GLN A 154 -8.03 -15.87 7.69
N TRP A 155 -9.20 -15.32 7.42
CA TRP A 155 -10.36 -15.29 8.29
C TRP A 155 -11.64 -15.00 7.50
N ALA A 156 -11.57 -14.64 6.22
CA ALA A 156 -12.78 -14.37 5.43
C ALA A 156 -13.71 -15.59 5.25
N ASP A 157 -13.23 -16.80 5.53
CA ASP A 157 -14.03 -18.06 5.48
C ASP A 157 -14.10 -18.76 6.86
N ASP A 158 -13.57 -18.12 7.91
CA ASP A 158 -13.67 -18.64 9.27
C ASP A 158 -14.94 -18.05 9.92
N PRO A 159 -15.91 -18.87 10.35
CA PRO A 159 -17.14 -18.38 11.01
C PRO A 159 -16.87 -17.73 12.39
N GLY A 160 -15.62 -17.71 12.85
CA GLY A 160 -15.15 -16.98 14.02
C GLY A 160 -14.68 -15.56 13.72
N ALA A 161 -14.52 -15.17 12.46
CA ALA A 161 -13.94 -13.89 12.10
C ALA A 161 -14.95 -12.79 11.78
N LEU A 162 -14.55 -11.56 12.09
CA LEU A 162 -15.34 -10.35 11.86
C LEU A 162 -14.50 -9.29 11.15
N LEU A 163 -15.03 -8.69 10.08
CA LEU A 163 -14.41 -7.53 9.43
C LEU A 163 -14.94 -6.24 10.08
N LEU A 164 -14.11 -5.55 10.85
CA LEU A 164 -14.47 -4.31 11.54
C LEU A 164 -13.86 -3.08 10.84
N ARG A 165 -14.59 -1.97 10.88
CA ARG A 165 -14.16 -0.68 10.31
C ARG A 165 -13.75 0.27 11.41
N VAL A 166 -12.46 0.58 11.50
CA VAL A 166 -11.93 1.54 12.45
C VAL A 166 -11.87 2.92 11.81
N GLN A 167 -12.62 3.88 12.35
CA GLN A 167 -12.76 5.24 11.84
C GLN A 167 -12.15 6.27 12.80
N GLY A 168 -11.16 7.02 12.33
CA GLY A 168 -10.64 8.19 13.02
C GLY A 168 -11.55 9.41 12.91
N LYS A 169 -11.15 10.50 13.58
CA LYS A 169 -11.88 11.78 13.59
C LYS A 169 -12.18 12.35 12.20
N ASP A 170 -11.28 12.14 11.25
CA ASP A 170 -11.47 12.54 9.86
C ASP A 170 -12.21 11.46 9.09
N LYS A 171 -13.25 11.83 8.33
CA LYS A 171 -14.05 10.88 7.53
C LYS A 171 -13.22 10.11 6.48
N CYS A 172 -12.03 10.59 6.16
CA CYS A 172 -11.07 9.93 5.27
C CYS A 172 -10.15 8.92 5.98
N SER A 173 -10.16 8.86 7.31
CA SER A 173 -9.31 7.98 8.13
C SER A 173 -10.08 6.70 8.52
N VAL A 174 -10.55 5.94 7.54
CA VAL A 174 -11.24 4.66 7.76
C VAL A 174 -10.32 3.52 7.38
N MET A 175 -10.18 2.52 8.24
CA MET A 175 -9.39 1.32 8.02
C MET A 175 -10.20 0.08 8.34
N GLU A 176 -10.13 -0.92 7.46
CA GLU A 176 -10.80 -2.21 7.64
C GLU A 176 -9.83 -3.24 8.21
N ILE A 177 -10.19 -3.84 9.34
CA ILE A 177 -9.36 -4.82 10.08
C ILE A 177 -10.22 -6.05 10.37
N THR A 178 -9.71 -7.24 10.07
CA THR A 178 -10.38 -8.48 10.50
C THR A 178 -9.83 -8.93 11.84
N VAL A 179 -10.75 -9.34 12.72
CA VAL A 179 -10.47 -9.86 14.05
C VAL A 179 -11.21 -11.17 14.29
N GLN A 180 -10.74 -11.93 15.26
CA GLN A 180 -11.42 -13.11 15.76
C GLN A 180 -12.41 -12.71 16.86
N LYS A 181 -13.63 -13.25 16.83
CA LYS A 181 -14.69 -12.89 17.78
C LYS A 181 -14.34 -13.21 19.22
N GLY A 182 -13.54 -14.26 19.44
CA GLY A 182 -13.10 -14.71 20.76
C GLY A 182 -11.80 -14.07 21.26
N GLU A 183 -11.09 -13.32 20.42
CA GLU A 183 -9.81 -12.72 20.78
C GLU A 183 -9.97 -11.28 21.27
N PRO A 184 -9.09 -10.80 22.17
CA PRO A 184 -9.12 -9.42 22.63
C PRO A 184 -8.85 -8.40 21.52
N LEU A 185 -9.43 -7.22 21.65
CA LEU A 185 -9.25 -6.11 20.69
C LEU A 185 -7.86 -5.47 20.72
N GLU A 186 -6.97 -5.86 21.63
CA GLU A 186 -5.60 -5.34 21.75
C GLU A 186 -4.84 -5.31 20.41
N ALA A 187 -4.87 -6.43 19.67
CA ALA A 187 -4.18 -6.54 18.39
C ALA A 187 -4.72 -5.53 17.35
N LEU A 188 -6.04 -5.35 17.30
CA LEU A 188 -6.69 -4.36 16.43
C LEU A 188 -6.26 -2.93 16.81
N MET A 189 -6.25 -2.61 18.11
CA MET A 189 -5.90 -1.28 18.59
C MET A 189 -4.42 -0.95 18.31
N ASN A 190 -3.52 -1.91 18.51
CA ASN A 190 -2.10 -1.75 18.24
C ASN A 190 -1.85 -1.59 16.73
N HIS A 191 -2.47 -2.44 15.91
CA HIS A 191 -2.39 -2.34 14.46
C HIS A 191 -2.88 -0.97 13.95
N TYR A 192 -3.97 -0.45 14.51
CA TYR A 192 -4.46 0.88 14.15
C TYR A 192 -3.46 1.99 14.52
N LYS A 193 -2.90 1.95 15.74
CA LYS A 193 -1.92 2.96 16.19
C LYS A 193 -0.67 2.95 15.31
N GLU A 194 -0.19 1.76 14.92
CA GLU A 194 0.97 1.60 14.04
C GLU A 194 0.68 2.14 12.64
N ALA A 195 -0.44 1.72 12.03
CA ALA A 195 -0.81 2.13 10.67
C ALA A 195 -1.05 3.64 10.53
N GLN A 196 -1.54 4.29 11.59
CA GLN A 196 -1.75 5.74 11.62
C GLN A 196 -0.53 6.53 12.11
N GLY A 197 0.59 5.86 12.42
CA GLY A 197 1.79 6.52 12.96
C GLY A 197 1.54 7.22 14.30
N LEU A 198 0.55 6.76 15.06
CA LEU A 198 0.10 7.41 16.31
C LEU A 198 1.06 7.17 17.48
N GLY A 199 2.07 6.30 17.36
CA GLY A 199 3.15 6.15 18.33
C GLY A 199 2.67 6.12 19.79
N ARG A 200 3.08 7.13 20.59
CA ARG A 200 2.67 7.30 22.01
C ARG A 200 1.41 8.14 22.22
N SER A 201 0.69 8.49 21.16
CA SER A 201 -0.52 9.30 21.25
C SER A 201 -1.60 8.52 22.00
N LYS A 202 -2.27 9.21 22.92
CA LYS A 202 -3.37 8.64 23.69
C LYS A 202 -4.64 8.73 22.87
N VAL A 203 -4.90 7.68 22.10
CA VAL A 203 -6.21 7.48 21.46
C VAL A 203 -7.11 6.62 22.31
N VAL A 204 -8.42 6.83 22.17
CA VAL A 204 -9.48 6.09 22.83
C VAL A 204 -10.42 5.54 21.77
N PHE A 205 -10.75 4.25 21.89
CA PHE A 205 -11.62 3.53 20.96
C PHE A 205 -13.02 3.44 21.55
N TYR A 206 -14.03 3.59 20.70
CA TYR A 206 -15.45 3.52 21.06
C TYR A 206 -16.21 2.61 20.09
N PHE A 207 -17.19 1.89 20.63
CA PHE A 207 -18.19 1.15 19.86
C PHE A 207 -19.55 1.39 20.52
N ASP A 208 -20.57 1.78 19.74
CA ASP A 208 -21.89 2.14 20.24
C ASP A 208 -21.89 3.10 21.45
N GLY A 209 -20.94 4.05 21.44
CA GLY A 209 -20.77 5.03 22.51
C GLY A 209 -20.10 4.47 23.78
N GLN A 210 -19.82 3.18 23.86
CA GLN A 210 -19.04 2.57 24.94
C GLN A 210 -17.55 2.65 24.65
N ARG A 211 -16.76 3.08 25.65
CA ARG A 211 -15.30 3.05 25.58
C ARG A 211 -14.81 1.60 25.61
N LEU A 212 -14.00 1.25 24.62
CA LEU A 212 -13.38 -0.07 24.51
C LEU A 212 -12.09 -0.15 25.34
N THR A 213 -11.80 -1.35 25.85
CA THR A 213 -10.53 -1.71 26.48
C THR A 213 -9.88 -2.84 25.68
N GLU A 214 -8.56 -2.95 25.80
CA GLU A 214 -7.73 -3.92 25.04
C GLU A 214 -8.13 -5.38 25.34
N THR A 215 -8.70 -5.64 26.52
CA THR A 215 -9.12 -6.97 27.00
C THR A 215 -10.51 -7.41 26.54
N LEU A 216 -11.34 -6.51 25.99
CA LEU A 216 -12.68 -6.86 25.54
C LEU A 216 -12.61 -7.63 24.21
N THR A 217 -13.51 -8.58 24.04
CA THR A 217 -13.63 -9.35 22.80
C THR A 217 -14.83 -8.86 21.96
N PRO A 218 -14.79 -8.98 20.62
CA PRO A 218 -15.93 -8.65 19.78
C PRO A 218 -17.20 -9.44 20.15
N GLU A 219 -17.07 -10.71 20.55
CA GLU A 219 -18.20 -11.55 20.97
C GLU A 219 -18.89 -11.00 22.23
N GLN A 220 -18.13 -10.49 23.20
CA GLN A 220 -18.70 -9.85 24.41
C GLN A 220 -19.43 -8.54 24.10
N LEU A 221 -19.00 -7.86 23.04
CA LEU A 221 -19.56 -6.58 22.59
C LEU A 221 -20.71 -6.78 21.61
N GLY A 222 -20.98 -8.01 21.16
CA GLY A 222 -22.01 -8.30 20.16
C GLY A 222 -21.69 -7.70 18.79
N MET A 223 -20.42 -7.57 18.44
CA MET A 223 -19.99 -6.98 17.17
C MET A 223 -20.22 -7.94 15.99
N GLU A 224 -20.58 -7.36 14.84
CA GLU A 224 -20.77 -8.03 13.57
C GLU A 224 -19.81 -7.50 12.48
N SER A 225 -19.68 -8.26 11.39
CA SER A 225 -18.90 -7.78 10.24
C SER A 225 -19.54 -6.55 9.62
N GLY A 226 -18.76 -5.49 9.46
CA GLY A 226 -19.18 -4.19 8.96
C GLY A 226 -19.32 -3.13 10.04
N ASP A 227 -19.30 -3.52 11.31
CA ASP A 227 -19.41 -2.60 12.45
C ASP A 227 -18.26 -1.60 12.50
N VAL A 228 -18.56 -0.43 13.08
CA VAL A 228 -17.65 0.71 13.11
C VAL A 228 -17.13 0.95 14.52
N ILE A 229 -15.81 0.97 14.66
CA ILE A 229 -15.12 1.42 15.86
C ILE A 229 -14.64 2.85 15.63
N GLU A 230 -15.06 3.77 16.48
CA GLU A 230 -14.64 5.17 16.41
C GLU A 230 -13.38 5.42 17.23
N VAL A 231 -12.46 6.24 16.70
CA VAL A 231 -11.21 6.60 17.38
C VAL A 231 -11.16 8.09 17.67
N TRP A 232 -11.01 8.40 18.94
CA TRP A 232 -10.96 9.73 19.51
C TRP A 232 -9.56 9.99 20.09
N ASN A 233 -9.10 11.25 20.08
CA ASN A 233 -7.79 11.67 20.60
C ASN A 233 -7.94 12.86 21.54
#